data_AF-A0A9D1UB00-F1
#
_entry.id   AF-A0A9D1UB00-F1
#
_cell.length_a   1.000
_cell.length_b   1.000
_cell.length_c   1.000
_cell.angle_alpha   90.00
_cell.angle_beta   90.00
_cell.angle_gamma   90.00
#
_symmetry.space_group_name_H-M   'P 1'
#
loop_
_entity.id
_entity.type
_entity.pdbx_description
1 polymer ?
#
loop_
_entity_poly.entity_id
_entity_poly.type
_entity_poly.pdbx_seq_one_letter_code
_entity_poly.pdbx_strand_id
1 'polypeptide(L)'
;MKGRIGSTAGFWAATVCLVLVTAFCIAGTVRSQGDMEERELAQFYQVKERQLVEDVKDFLEKKGYADSGVALTRVVKEDGARDYTITIHHGKIDEMDDFSRQALKNELSGFTFFAENCNFYHEFLITD
;
A
#
# COMPACT_ATOMS: atom_id res chain seq x y z
N MET A 1 5.62 -68.41 -23.64
CA MET A 1 5.21 -67.20 -24.39
C MET A 1 4.55 -66.24 -23.41
N LYS A 2 5.21 -65.14 -23.03
CA LYS A 2 4.70 -64.18 -22.05
C LYS A 2 4.35 -62.89 -22.81
N GLY A 3 3.07 -62.70 -23.08
CA GLY A 3 2.56 -61.57 -23.85
C GLY A 3 2.92 -60.26 -23.15
N ARG A 4 3.63 -59.38 -23.86
CA ARG A 4 3.92 -57.99 -23.48
C ARG A 4 2.61 -57.22 -23.33
N ILE A 5 2.07 -57.19 -22.12
CA ILE A 5 1.03 -56.24 -21.71
C ILE A 5 1.76 -55.04 -21.11
N GLY A 6 1.60 -53.86 -21.71
CA GLY A 6 2.07 -52.60 -21.12
C GLY A 6 2.88 -51.73 -22.06
N SER A 7 2.28 -51.24 -23.14
CA SER A 7 2.90 -50.16 -23.94
C SER A 7 1.95 -48.98 -24.18
N THR A 8 0.63 -49.20 -24.21
CA THR A 8 -0.35 -48.13 -24.36
C THR A 8 -0.71 -47.50 -23.02
N ALA A 9 -1.04 -48.30 -22.00
CA ALA A 9 -1.43 -47.79 -20.69
C ALA A 9 -0.33 -46.95 -20.01
N GLY A 10 0.95 -47.36 -20.12
CA GLY A 10 2.09 -46.60 -19.61
C GLY A 10 2.35 -45.30 -20.37
N PHE A 11 2.12 -45.30 -21.69
CA PHE A 11 2.24 -44.10 -22.52
C PHE A 11 1.15 -43.08 -22.18
N TRP A 12 -0.11 -43.52 -22.09
CA TRP A 12 -1.23 -42.68 -21.68
C TRP A 12 -1.04 -42.11 -20.26
N ALA A 13 -0.57 -42.93 -19.32
CA ALA A 13 -0.24 -42.46 -17.97
C ALA A 13 0.88 -41.41 -17.98
N ALA A 14 1.94 -41.62 -18.76
CA ALA A 14 3.02 -40.65 -18.90
C ALA A 14 2.53 -39.33 -19.52
N THR A 15 1.70 -39.38 -20.57
CA THR A 15 1.12 -38.20 -21.21
C THR A 15 0.24 -37.41 -20.23
N VAL A 16 -0.63 -38.09 -19.48
CA VAL A 16 -1.51 -37.45 -18.48
C VAL A 16 -0.67 -36.78 -17.38
N CYS A 17 0.35 -37.46 -16.85
CA CYS A 17 1.27 -36.87 -15.87
C CYS A 17 1.98 -35.63 -16.42
N LEU A 18 2.45 -35.69 -17.66
CA LEU A 18 3.19 -34.57 -18.27
C LEU A 18 2.28 -33.35 -18.49
N VAL A 19 1.02 -33.58 -18.91
CA VAL A 19 0.01 -32.52 -19.04
C VAL A 19 -0.34 -31.89 -17.67
N LEU A 20 -0.45 -32.69 -16.61
CA LEU A 20 -0.72 -32.17 -15.26
C LEU A 20 0.45 -31.32 -14.75
N VAL A 21 1.69 -31.76 -14.95
CA VAL A 21 2.89 -31.01 -14.55
C VAL A 21 2.98 -29.69 -15.32
N THR A 22 2.78 -29.70 -16.64
CA THR A 22 2.84 -28.46 -17.43
C THR A 22 1.71 -27.49 -17.06
N ALA A 23 0.49 -27.99 -16.83
CA ALA A 23 -0.62 -27.16 -16.34
C ALA A 23 -0.32 -26.54 -14.97
N PHE A 24 0.25 -27.32 -14.05
CA PHE A 24 0.62 -26.84 -12.72
C PHE A 24 1.77 -25.82 -12.76
N CYS A 25 2.78 -26.03 -13.62
CA CYS A 25 3.87 -25.09 -13.81
C CYS A 25 3.39 -23.73 -14.35
N ILE A 26 2.45 -23.73 -15.30
CA ILE A 26 1.88 -22.48 -15.85
C ILE A 26 1.03 -21.77 -14.78
N ALA A 27 0.13 -22.49 -14.11
CA ALA A 27 -0.71 -21.92 -13.06
C ALA A 27 0.11 -21.36 -11.88
N GLY A 28 1.17 -22.08 -11.47
CA GLY A 28 2.09 -21.64 -10.43
C GLY A 28 2.92 -20.41 -10.82
N THR A 29 3.34 -20.32 -12.09
CA THR A 29 4.11 -19.17 -12.59
C THR A 29 3.27 -17.89 -12.61
N VAL A 30 2.03 -17.96 -13.08
CA VAL A 30 1.12 -16.80 -13.13
C VAL A 30 0.76 -16.32 -11.71
N ARG A 31 0.46 -17.25 -10.80
CA ARG A 31 0.16 -16.91 -9.40
C ARG A 31 1.35 -16.27 -8.69
N SER A 32 2.55 -16.80 -8.92
CA SER A 32 3.77 -16.26 -8.30
C SER A 32 4.15 -14.87 -8.82
N GLN A 33 3.82 -14.54 -10.08
CA GLN A 33 4.07 -13.20 -10.62
C GLN A 33 3.11 -12.17 -10.01
N GLY A 34 1.82 -12.48 -9.93
CA GLY A 34 0.84 -11.59 -9.27
C GLY A 34 1.15 -11.36 -7.79
N ASP A 35 1.47 -12.41 -7.04
CA ASP A 35 1.84 -12.30 -5.63
C ASP A 35 3.14 -11.48 -5.42
N MET A 36 4.07 -11.51 -6.38
CA MET A 36 5.32 -10.74 -6.33
C MET A 36 5.07 -9.27 -6.63
N GLU A 37 4.30 -8.97 -7.68
CA GLU A 37 3.94 -7.61 -8.08
C GLU A 37 3.14 -6.89 -6.99
N GLU A 38 2.17 -7.58 -6.35
CA GLU A 38 1.41 -7.02 -5.22
C GLU A 38 2.31 -6.71 -4.01
N ARG A 39 3.31 -7.55 -3.73
CA ARG A 39 4.26 -7.32 -2.62
C ARG A 39 5.18 -6.14 -2.90
N GLU A 40 5.72 -6.04 -4.11
CA GLU A 40 6.56 -4.91 -4.51
C GLU A 40 5.78 -3.60 -4.44
N LEU A 41 4.54 -3.59 -4.93
CA LEU A 41 3.66 -2.44 -4.85
C LEU A 41 3.34 -2.06 -3.40
N ALA A 42 3.05 -3.04 -2.54
CA ALA A 42 2.80 -2.80 -1.12
C ALA A 42 4.03 -2.18 -0.42
N GLN A 43 5.23 -2.67 -0.71
CA GLN A 43 6.48 -2.12 -0.17
C GLN A 43 6.73 -0.70 -0.66
N PHE A 44 6.50 -0.43 -1.94
CA PHE A 44 6.60 0.91 -2.52
C PHE A 44 5.74 1.92 -1.75
N TYR A 45 4.44 1.61 -1.55
CA TYR A 45 3.55 2.49 -0.80
C TYR A 45 3.95 2.61 0.67
N GLN A 46 4.39 1.53 1.31
CA GLN A 46 4.83 1.58 2.71
C GLN A 46 5.99 2.56 2.93
N VAL A 47 6.96 2.58 2.00
CA VAL A 47 8.08 3.52 2.06
C VAL A 47 7.60 4.96 1.87
N LYS A 48 6.70 5.20 0.91
CA LYS A 48 6.13 6.53 0.65
C LYS A 48 5.29 7.05 1.82
N GLU A 49 4.48 6.18 2.41
CA GLU A 49 3.65 6.47 3.58
C GLU A 49 4.53 6.87 4.78
N ARG A 50 5.63 6.17 5.02
CA ARG A 50 6.58 6.52 6.09
C ARG A 50 7.25 7.86 5.83
N GLN A 51 7.76 8.07 4.61
CA GLN A 51 8.41 9.32 4.24
C GLN A 51 7.47 10.51 4.41
N LEU A 52 6.20 10.37 4.00
CA LEU A 52 5.20 11.42 4.16
C LEU A 52 4.98 11.80 5.62
N VAL A 53 4.92 10.82 6.53
CA VAL A 53 4.79 11.09 7.97
C VAL A 53 6.03 11.79 8.53
N GLU A 54 7.23 11.36 8.11
CA GLU A 54 8.49 11.99 8.52
C GLU A 54 8.59 13.43 8.00
N ASP A 55 8.27 13.68 6.74
CA ASP A 55 8.30 15.01 6.12
C ASP A 55 7.34 15.98 6.83
N VAL A 56 6.14 15.52 7.19
CA VAL A 56 5.17 16.32 7.94
C VAL A 56 5.65 16.60 9.36
N LYS A 57 6.24 15.62 10.05
CA LYS A 57 6.82 15.82 11.39
C LYS A 57 7.94 16.86 11.36
N ASP A 58 8.89 16.71 10.43
CA ASP A 58 9.99 17.65 10.23
C ASP A 58 9.49 19.06 9.93
N PHE A 59 8.43 19.19 9.14
CA PHE A 59 7.80 20.47 8.86
C PHE A 59 7.20 21.11 10.10
N LEU A 60 6.45 20.34 10.90
CA LEU A 60 5.85 20.80 12.14
C LEU A 60 6.92 21.20 13.17
N GLU A 61 8.00 20.44 13.29
CA GLU A 61 9.15 20.78 14.14
C GLU A 61 9.78 22.12 13.73
N LYS A 62 10.05 22.32 12.44
CA LYS A 62 10.62 23.58 11.91
C LYS A 62 9.71 24.79 12.13
N LYS A 63 8.39 24.57 12.23
CA LYS A 63 7.39 25.60 12.53
C LYS A 63 7.20 25.87 14.03
N GLY A 64 7.86 25.12 14.91
CA GLY A 64 7.76 25.28 16.36
C GLY A 64 6.67 24.43 17.04
N TYR A 65 6.16 23.43 16.32
CA TYR A 65 5.21 22.41 16.81
C TYR A 65 5.94 21.06 17.00
N ALA A 66 7.09 21.09 17.70
CA ALA A 66 7.80 19.87 18.06
C ALA A 66 6.91 18.96 18.92
N ASP A 67 7.20 17.66 18.91
CA ASP A 67 6.42 16.64 19.63
C ASP A 67 4.95 16.53 19.16
N SER A 68 4.63 16.99 17.94
CA SER A 68 3.31 16.79 17.33
C SER A 68 3.02 15.31 17.10
N GLY A 69 1.84 14.86 17.52
CA GLY A 69 1.31 13.56 17.14
C GLY A 69 0.87 13.59 15.68
N VAL A 70 1.53 12.83 14.82
CA VAL A 70 1.17 12.68 13.40
C VAL A 70 0.84 11.23 13.12
N ALA A 71 -0.36 10.99 12.60
CA ALA A 71 -0.80 9.67 12.15
C ALA A 71 -1.33 9.74 10.71
N LEU A 72 -1.10 8.66 9.96
CA LEU A 72 -1.55 8.51 8.57
C LEU A 72 -2.55 7.35 8.52
N THR A 73 -3.78 7.65 8.12
CA THR A 73 -4.82 6.67 7.84
C THR A 73 -4.89 6.42 6.33
N ARG A 74 -4.99 5.15 5.93
CA ARG A 74 -5.12 4.74 4.53
C ARG A 74 -6.37 3.92 4.32
N VAL A 75 -7.17 4.29 3.32
CA VAL A 75 -8.32 3.52 2.83
C VAL A 75 -8.07 3.15 1.37
N VAL A 76 -8.10 1.86 1.05
CA VAL A 76 -7.98 1.37 -0.34
C VAL A 76 -9.38 0.97 -0.83
N LYS A 77 -9.83 1.57 -1.93
CA LYS A 77 -11.14 1.33 -2.55
C LYS A 77 -11.11 0.13 -3.50
N GLU A 78 -12.28 -0.35 -3.89
CA GLU A 78 -12.44 -1.49 -4.82
C GLU A 78 -11.85 -1.23 -6.22
N ASP A 79 -11.79 0.04 -6.63
CA ASP A 79 -11.17 0.48 -7.90
C ASP A 79 -9.63 0.63 -7.81
N GLY A 80 -9.04 0.32 -6.65
CA GLY A 80 -7.61 0.47 -6.38
C GLY A 80 -7.20 1.89 -5.97
N ALA A 81 -8.13 2.85 -5.91
CA ALA A 81 -7.84 4.19 -5.43
C ALA A 81 -7.51 4.18 -3.93
N ARG A 82 -6.63 5.09 -3.51
CA ARG A 82 -6.14 5.17 -2.13
C ARG A 82 -6.43 6.55 -1.56
N ASP A 83 -7.22 6.59 -0.49
CA ASP A 83 -7.45 7.80 0.27
C ASP A 83 -6.52 7.80 1.48
N TYR A 84 -5.72 8.86 1.58
CA TYR A 84 -4.77 9.10 2.66
C TYR A 84 -5.23 10.27 3.50
N THR A 85 -5.40 10.06 4.81
CA THR A 85 -5.76 11.11 5.75
C THR A 85 -4.65 11.27 6.78
N ILE A 86 -4.02 12.45 6.80
CA ILE A 86 -3.05 12.83 7.83
C ILE A 86 -3.81 13.50 8.96
N THR A 87 -3.73 12.93 10.15
CA THR A 87 -4.29 13.49 11.38
C THR A 87 -3.16 14.02 12.25
N ILE A 88 -3.26 15.28 12.66
CA ILE A 88 -2.26 15.96 13.49
C ILE A 88 -2.90 16.36 14.81
N HIS A 89 -2.18 16.11 15.91
CA HIS A 89 -2.56 16.52 17.24
C HIS A 89 -1.40 17.23 17.93
N HIS A 90 -1.64 18.45 18.43
CA HIS A 90 -0.65 19.23 19.16
C HIS A 90 -1.35 20.35 19.95
N GLY A 91 -1.08 20.48 21.25
CA GLY A 91 -1.82 21.42 22.13
C GLY A 91 -1.86 22.88 21.64
N LYS A 92 -0.74 23.42 21.12
CA LYS A 92 -0.74 24.79 20.55
C LYS A 92 -1.60 24.94 19.29
N ILE A 93 -1.82 23.85 18.54
CA ILE A 93 -2.68 23.86 17.35
C ILE A 93 -4.15 23.79 17.76
N ASP A 94 -4.43 23.08 18.84
CA ASP A 94 -5.77 22.98 19.42
C ASP A 94 -6.24 24.36 19.92
N GLU A 95 -5.35 25.15 20.52
CA GLU A 95 -5.60 26.52 20.99
C GLU A 95 -5.59 27.59 19.87
N MET A 96 -5.21 27.21 18.64
CA MET A 96 -5.05 28.12 17.51
C MET A 96 -6.41 28.58 16.96
N ASP A 97 -6.50 29.85 16.56
CA ASP A 97 -7.69 30.38 15.88
C ASP A 97 -7.87 29.74 14.49
N ASP A 98 -9.11 29.77 13.98
CA ASP A 98 -9.47 29.11 12.73
C ASP A 98 -8.70 29.66 11.51
N PHE A 99 -8.34 30.95 11.49
CA PHE A 99 -7.60 31.54 10.38
C PHE A 99 -6.17 31.02 10.34
N SER A 100 -5.47 31.05 11.49
CA SER A 100 -4.12 30.52 11.61
C SER A 100 -4.08 29.01 11.37
N ARG A 101 -5.09 28.26 11.84
CA ARG A 101 -5.23 26.82 11.58
C ARG A 101 -5.45 26.52 10.11
N GLN A 102 -6.28 27.31 9.42
CA GLN A 102 -6.49 27.17 7.98
C GLN A 102 -5.22 27.49 7.18
N ALA A 103 -4.44 28.49 7.60
CA ALA A 103 -3.15 28.79 6.99
C ALA A 103 -2.18 27.60 7.13
N LEU A 104 -2.07 27.01 8.33
CA LEU A 104 -1.27 25.82 8.56
C LEU A 104 -1.77 24.63 7.71
N LYS A 105 -3.08 24.43 7.59
CA LYS A 105 -3.68 23.39 6.75
C LYS A 105 -3.32 23.57 5.27
N ASN A 106 -3.32 24.81 4.78
CA ASN A 106 -2.95 25.10 3.39
C ASN A 106 -1.47 24.81 3.13
N GLU A 107 -0.58 25.11 4.08
CA GLU A 107 0.82 24.73 3.95
C GLU A 107 1.00 23.21 3.96
N LEU A 108 0.25 22.51 4.82
CA LEU A 108 0.26 21.04 4.89
C LEU A 108 -0.24 20.40 3.59
N SER A 109 -1.15 21.04 2.85
CA SER A 109 -1.69 20.48 1.59
C SER A 109 -0.63 20.23 0.50
N GLY A 110 0.58 20.81 0.66
CA GLY A 110 1.72 20.52 -0.21
C GLY A 110 2.35 19.15 0.04
N PHE A 111 2.05 18.49 1.16
CA PHE A 111 2.61 17.19 1.54
C PHE A 111 1.78 16.07 0.90
N THR A 112 2.18 15.71 -0.32
CA THR A 112 1.61 14.60 -1.09
C THR A 112 2.74 13.82 -1.74
N PHE A 113 2.46 12.61 -2.22
CA PHE A 113 3.37 11.89 -3.11
C PHE A 113 2.68 11.57 -4.43
N PHE A 114 3.44 11.59 -5.52
CA PHE A 114 2.92 11.29 -6.85
C PHE A 114 2.68 9.78 -6.97
N ALA A 115 1.42 9.39 -7.01
CA ALA A 115 0.96 8.05 -7.35
C ALA A 115 -0.41 8.15 -8.01
N GLU A 116 -0.66 7.33 -9.03
CA GLU A 116 -1.95 7.29 -9.71
C GLU A 116 -3.06 6.93 -8.70
N ASN A 117 -4.21 7.60 -8.82
CA ASN A 117 -5.41 7.35 -8.01
C ASN A 117 -5.24 7.52 -6.48
N CYS A 118 -4.35 8.41 -6.03
CA CYS A 118 -4.21 8.75 -4.60
C CYS A 118 -4.87 10.10 -4.27
N ASN A 119 -5.73 10.12 -3.25
CA ASN A 119 -6.32 11.34 -2.69
C ASN A 119 -5.73 11.63 -1.31
N PHE A 120 -5.50 12.90 -0.99
CA PHE A 120 -4.88 13.32 0.26
C PHE A 120 -5.76 14.31 1.03
N TYR A 121 -5.96 14.05 2.31
CA TYR A 121 -6.75 14.86 3.23
C TYR A 121 -5.94 15.15 4.50
N HIS A 122 -6.14 16.33 5.10
CA HIS A 122 -5.44 16.75 6.31
C HIS A 122 -6.42 17.27 7.35
N GLU A 123 -6.31 16.75 8.56
CA GLU A 123 -7.23 16.98 9.66
C GLU A 123 -6.48 17.24 10.96
N PHE A 124 -7.03 18.13 11.80
CA PHE A 124 -6.52 18.39 13.14
C PHE A 124 -7.47 17.75 14.15
N LEU A 125 -6.91 16.96 15.07
CA LEU A 125 -7.68 16.36 16.17
C LEU A 125 -7.64 17.32 17.35
N ILE A 126 -8.71 18.10 17.48
CA ILE A 126 -8.90 19.06 18.56
C ILE A 126 -9.50 18.32 19.75
N THR A 127 -8.86 18.41 20.91
CA THR A 127 -9.40 17.87 22.16
C THR A 127 -10.13 19.00 22.89
N ASP A 128 -11.41 18.79 23.21
CA ASP A 128 -12.27 19.71 23.97
C ASP A 128 -11.95 19.69 25.48
#